data_AF-A0A2K4DK56-F1
#
_entry.id   AF-A0A2K4DK56-F1
#
_cell.length_a   1.000
_cell.length_b   1.000
_cell.length_c   1.000
_cell.angle_alpha   90.00
_cell.angle_beta   90.00
_cell.angle_gamma   90.00
#
_symmetry.space_group_name_H-M   'P 1'
#
loop_
_entity.id
_entity.type
_entity.pdbx_description
1 polymer ?
#
loop_
_entity_poly.entity_id
_entity_poly.type
_entity_poly.pdbx_seq_one_letter_code
_entity_poly.pdbx_strand_id
1 'polypeptide(L)'
;MNIILDIDGTICFDGRHIDKRIIERLSSLHNMGHRIIFASARPIRDLLPVLPTQFHEFTLIGGNGSIISENNHIQTLATIINEDFALIKEIIEKYNLNYIIDDDWNYAAEVATTHTIYQRLDPHRLAQKLSINDIQSPIKTILLNISQDNFKDIATYLATNGKQLELINHSNELNIDITAKSINKYFAIAHILGTNPIYIAFGNDHNDIKMLNHAQAAYFINDGKTSASLFENENSFTIVEANVNSVSKALDVLISRYKDS
;
A
#
# COMPACT_ATOMS: atom_id res chain seq x y z
N MET A 1 -15.29 15.81 5.27
CA MET A 1 -14.59 14.73 6.00
C MET A 1 -13.56 14.10 5.05
N ASN A 2 -12.42 13.64 5.57
CA ASN A 2 -11.45 12.84 4.80
C ASN A 2 -11.82 11.36 4.96
N ILE A 3 -11.93 10.62 3.85
CA ILE A 3 -12.23 9.19 3.83
C ILE A 3 -11.08 8.51 3.11
N ILE A 4 -10.38 7.64 3.82
CA ILE A 4 -9.13 7.03 3.38
C ILE A 4 -9.36 5.54 3.24
N LEU A 5 -9.13 5.00 2.05
CA LEU A 5 -9.42 3.61 1.75
C LEU A 5 -8.17 2.91 1.25
N ASP A 6 -7.85 1.80 1.88
CA ASP A 6 -7.05 0.78 1.20
C ASP A 6 -7.78 0.25 -0.05
N ILE A 7 -7.02 -0.32 -0.99
CA ILE A 7 -7.52 -0.85 -2.25
C ILE A 7 -7.65 -2.37 -2.20
N ASP A 8 -6.52 -3.09 -2.17
CA ASP A 8 -6.45 -4.53 -2.40
C ASP A 8 -6.98 -5.32 -1.20
N GLY A 9 -8.09 -6.04 -1.38
CA GLY A 9 -8.77 -6.74 -0.28
C GLY A 9 -9.72 -5.86 0.55
N THR A 10 -9.74 -4.55 0.29
CA THR A 10 -10.63 -3.58 0.95
C THR A 10 -11.79 -3.14 0.03
N ILE A 11 -11.49 -2.51 -1.11
CA ILE A 11 -12.51 -2.10 -2.11
C ILE A 11 -12.32 -2.77 -3.47
N CYS A 12 -11.18 -3.44 -3.69
CA CYS A 12 -10.83 -4.22 -4.87
C CYS A 12 -10.50 -5.65 -4.45
N PHE A 13 -11.45 -6.57 -4.64
CA PHE A 13 -11.32 -7.96 -4.15
C PHE A 13 -10.67 -8.92 -5.15
N ASP A 14 -10.64 -8.56 -6.44
CA ASP A 14 -10.01 -9.39 -7.49
C ASP A 14 -8.58 -8.93 -7.84
N GLY A 15 -8.11 -7.85 -7.21
CA GLY A 15 -6.81 -7.22 -7.45
C GLY A 15 -6.69 -6.53 -8.81
N ARG A 16 -7.79 -6.35 -9.54
CA ARG A 16 -7.83 -5.80 -10.89
C ARG A 16 -8.72 -4.56 -11.01
N HIS A 17 -9.94 -4.60 -10.49
CA HIS A 17 -10.88 -3.48 -10.62
C HIS A 17 -11.81 -3.34 -9.42
N ILE A 18 -12.23 -2.11 -9.14
CA ILE A 18 -13.24 -1.80 -8.13
C ILE A 18 -14.65 -2.04 -8.72
N ASP A 19 -15.52 -2.71 -7.97
CA ASP A 19 -16.92 -2.91 -8.38
C ASP A 19 -17.67 -1.58 -8.51
N LYS A 20 -18.47 -1.43 -9.58
CA LYS A 20 -19.23 -0.21 -9.89
C LYS A 20 -20.08 0.28 -8.71
N ARG A 21 -20.63 -0.65 -7.90
CA ARG A 21 -21.45 -0.31 -6.74
C ARG A 21 -20.65 0.47 -5.69
N ILE A 22 -19.37 0.15 -5.51
CA ILE A 22 -18.48 0.89 -4.61
C ILE A 22 -18.09 2.23 -5.26
N ILE A 23 -17.74 2.23 -6.55
CA ILE A 23 -17.38 3.45 -7.30
C ILE A 23 -18.49 4.52 -7.20
N GLU A 24 -19.75 4.13 -7.40
CA GLU A 24 -20.91 5.03 -7.33
C GLU A 24 -21.04 5.68 -5.95
N ARG A 25 -20.81 4.92 -4.87
CA ARG A 25 -20.89 5.41 -3.49
C ARG A 25 -19.75 6.35 -3.14
N LEU A 26 -18.52 6.00 -3.54
CA LEU A 26 -17.35 6.87 -3.35
C LEU A 26 -17.53 8.18 -4.14
N SER A 27 -18.07 8.11 -5.35
CA SER A 27 -18.40 9.29 -6.16
C SER A 27 -19.49 10.14 -5.49
N SER A 28 -20.51 9.51 -4.89
CA SER A 28 -21.54 10.23 -4.12
C SER A 28 -20.94 10.95 -2.92
N LEU A 29 -20.10 10.29 -2.12
CA LEU A 29 -19.42 10.90 -0.97
C LEU A 29 -18.53 12.07 -1.42
N HIS A 30 -17.82 11.91 -2.54
CA HIS A 30 -17.02 12.99 -3.13
C HIS A 30 -17.89 14.20 -3.55
N ASN A 31 -19.00 13.95 -4.23
CA ASN A 31 -19.94 14.99 -4.66
C ASN A 31 -20.62 15.72 -3.48
N MET A 32 -20.67 15.10 -2.31
CA MET A 32 -21.11 15.72 -1.04
C MET A 32 -20.00 16.57 -0.37
N GLY A 33 -18.86 16.75 -1.04
CA GLY A 33 -17.74 17.55 -0.54
C GLY A 33 -16.78 16.80 0.39
N HIS A 34 -16.84 15.46 0.43
CA HIS A 34 -15.83 14.68 1.15
C HIS A 34 -14.58 14.44 0.29
N ARG A 35 -13.41 14.45 0.94
CA ARG A 35 -12.14 14.14 0.28
C ARG A 35 -11.93 12.64 0.34
N ILE A 36 -11.89 12.00 -0.82
CA ILE A 36 -11.59 10.57 -0.96
C ILE A 36 -10.10 10.43 -1.23
N ILE A 37 -9.41 9.63 -0.43
CA ILE A 37 -7.97 9.35 -0.54
C ILE A 37 -7.78 7.84 -0.63
N PHE A 38 -7.01 7.38 -1.61
CA PHE A 38 -6.70 5.97 -1.76
C PHE A 38 -5.29 5.68 -1.25
N ALA A 39 -5.11 4.63 -0.46
CA ALA A 39 -3.82 4.29 0.14
C ALA A 39 -3.44 2.83 -0.10
N SER A 40 -2.39 2.57 -0.86
CA SER A 40 -2.01 1.22 -1.30
C SER A 40 -0.54 0.90 -1.02
N ALA A 41 -0.24 -0.40 -0.90
CA ALA A 41 1.12 -0.92 -0.93
C ALA A 41 1.75 -0.85 -2.33
N ARG A 42 0.93 -0.73 -3.38
CA ARG A 42 1.39 -0.57 -4.76
C ARG A 42 2.04 0.80 -4.95
N PRO A 43 3.09 0.94 -5.78
CA PRO A 43 3.53 2.25 -6.26
C PRO A 43 2.39 2.91 -7.07
N ILE A 44 2.42 4.24 -7.22
CA ILE A 44 1.36 5.00 -7.91
C ILE A 44 1.08 4.43 -9.31
N ARG A 45 2.13 4.11 -10.07
CA ARG A 45 2.04 3.49 -11.39
C ARG A 45 1.15 2.24 -11.41
N ASP A 46 1.34 1.32 -10.47
CA ASP A 46 0.63 0.03 -10.44
C ASP A 46 -0.76 0.15 -9.79
N LEU A 47 -1.04 1.29 -9.16
CA LEU A 47 -2.33 1.64 -8.58
C LEU A 47 -3.31 2.18 -9.63
N LEU A 48 -2.85 3.03 -10.55
CA LEU A 48 -3.69 3.68 -11.56
C LEU A 48 -4.54 2.69 -12.39
N PRO A 49 -4.03 1.53 -12.85
CA PRO A 49 -4.82 0.54 -13.59
C PRO A 49 -6.03 -0.02 -12.83
N VAL A 50 -5.98 -0.03 -11.49
CA VAL A 50 -7.05 -0.58 -10.63
C VAL A 50 -8.16 0.45 -10.42
N LEU A 51 -7.79 1.73 -10.41
CA LEU A 51 -8.70 2.84 -10.20
C LEU A 51 -9.42 3.21 -11.51
N PRO A 52 -10.72 3.55 -11.45
CA PRO A 52 -11.37 4.19 -12.59
C PRO A 52 -10.70 5.54 -12.86
N THR A 53 -10.62 5.93 -14.14
CA THR A 53 -9.89 7.13 -14.57
C THR A 53 -10.33 8.41 -13.86
N GLN A 54 -11.61 8.52 -13.52
CA GLN A 54 -12.16 9.65 -12.75
C GLN A 54 -11.57 9.80 -11.33
N PHE A 55 -10.91 8.77 -10.80
CA PHE A 55 -10.24 8.79 -9.50
C PHE A 55 -8.72 9.01 -9.59
N HIS A 56 -8.16 9.11 -10.80
CA HIS A 56 -6.70 9.28 -10.97
C HIS A 56 -6.22 10.64 -10.45
N GLU A 57 -7.07 11.67 -10.51
CA GLU A 57 -6.75 13.01 -9.99
C GLU A 57 -6.93 13.13 -8.47
N PHE A 58 -7.55 12.13 -7.83
CA PHE A 58 -7.71 12.14 -6.38
C PHE A 58 -6.34 11.97 -5.71
N THR A 59 -6.29 12.25 -4.41
CA THR A 59 -5.06 12.00 -3.65
C THR A 59 -4.81 10.50 -3.53
N LEU A 60 -3.64 10.08 -3.96
CA LEU A 60 -3.19 8.69 -3.90
C LEU A 60 -1.97 8.61 -2.98
N ILE A 61 -1.94 7.59 -2.14
CA ILE A 61 -0.79 7.19 -1.33
C ILE A 61 -0.33 5.84 -1.87
N GLY A 62 0.89 5.77 -2.37
CA GLY A 62 1.50 4.56 -2.91
C GLY A 62 2.70 4.10 -2.08
N GLY A 63 3.22 2.92 -2.40
CA GLY A 63 4.44 2.37 -1.81
C GLY A 63 4.37 2.24 -0.29
N ASN A 64 3.19 1.95 0.27
CA ASN A 64 2.94 1.98 1.72
C ASN A 64 3.22 3.34 2.38
N GLY A 65 3.10 4.45 1.64
CA GLY A 65 3.31 5.80 2.16
C GLY A 65 4.64 6.44 1.81
N SER A 66 5.49 5.77 1.02
CA SER A 66 6.75 6.36 0.53
C SER A 66 6.56 7.38 -0.58
N ILE A 67 5.40 7.36 -1.25
CA ILE A 67 5.10 8.21 -2.39
C ILE A 67 3.63 8.63 -2.38
N ILE A 68 3.35 9.84 -2.84
CA ILE A 68 1.99 10.36 -3.00
C ILE A 68 1.78 10.92 -4.41
N SER A 69 0.53 10.98 -4.83
CA SER A 69 0.08 11.74 -5.99
C SER A 69 -1.04 12.69 -5.57
N GLU A 70 -0.90 13.98 -5.87
CA GLU A 70 -1.95 14.98 -5.69
C GLU A 70 -2.14 15.75 -7.00
N ASN A 71 -3.36 15.75 -7.56
CA ASN A 71 -3.64 16.34 -8.87
C ASN A 71 -2.69 15.84 -9.98
N ASN A 72 -2.43 14.53 -10.01
CA ASN A 72 -1.48 13.86 -10.90
C ASN A 72 0.00 14.28 -10.72
N HIS A 73 0.34 15.04 -9.68
CA HIS A 73 1.72 15.36 -9.35
C HIS A 73 2.26 14.37 -8.32
N ILE A 74 3.27 13.61 -8.74
CA ILE A 74 3.92 12.62 -7.91
C ILE A 74 5.00 13.28 -7.05
N GLN A 75 5.00 12.95 -5.76
CA GLN A 75 6.01 13.38 -4.81
C GLN A 75 6.47 12.18 -3.97
N THR A 76 7.76 11.93 -3.98
CA THR A 76 8.39 10.96 -3.08
C THR A 76 8.55 11.59 -1.69
N LEU A 77 8.01 10.92 -0.66
CA LEU A 77 8.11 11.33 0.73
C LEU A 77 9.35 10.72 1.41
N ALA A 78 9.76 9.53 0.98
CA ALA A 78 10.94 8.85 1.48
C ALA A 78 11.48 7.81 0.49
N THR A 79 12.80 7.66 0.50
CA THR A 79 13.54 6.67 -0.29
C THR A 79 14.44 5.86 0.61
N ILE A 80 14.77 4.64 0.19
CA ILE A 80 15.85 3.86 0.78
C ILE A 80 17.15 4.62 0.47
N ILE A 81 17.94 4.92 1.50
CA ILE A 81 19.19 5.66 1.35
C ILE A 81 20.25 4.82 0.62
N ASN A 82 21.22 5.48 0.00
CA ASN A 82 22.22 4.82 -0.86
C ASN A 82 22.99 3.71 -0.13
N GLU A 83 23.33 3.89 1.14
CA GLU A 83 24.05 2.91 1.95
C GLU A 83 23.21 1.64 2.15
N ASP A 84 21.94 1.79 2.53
CA ASP A 84 21.03 0.67 2.73
C ASP A 84 20.64 0.02 1.39
N PHE A 85 20.54 0.79 0.31
CA PHE A 85 20.31 0.24 -1.02
C PHE A 85 21.51 -0.55 -1.55
N ALA A 86 22.73 -0.12 -1.24
CA ALA A 86 23.94 -0.89 -1.54
C ALA A 86 23.94 -2.24 -0.79
N LEU A 87 23.52 -2.25 0.48
CA LEU A 87 23.35 -3.48 1.27
C LEU A 87 22.34 -4.44 0.62
N ILE A 88 21.20 -3.92 0.16
CA ILE A 88 20.17 -4.71 -0.55
C ILE A 88 20.75 -5.33 -1.82
N LYS A 89 21.49 -4.56 -2.62
CA LYS A 89 22.15 -5.05 -3.83
C LYS A 89 23.15 -6.17 -3.54
N GLU A 90 23.96 -6.02 -2.49
CA GLU A 90 24.88 -7.07 -2.04
C GLU A 90 24.13 -8.37 -1.69
N ILE A 91 23.00 -8.28 -0.99
CA ILE A 91 22.18 -9.44 -0.65
C ILE A 91 21.58 -10.10 -1.89
N ILE A 92 21.06 -9.30 -2.83
CA ILE A 92 20.54 -9.79 -4.11
C ILE A 92 21.61 -10.59 -4.85
N GLU A 93 22.83 -10.04 -4.98
CA GLU A 93 23.95 -10.68 -5.67
C GLU A 93 24.42 -11.94 -4.95
N LYS A 94 24.67 -11.84 -3.63
CA LYS A 94 25.21 -12.95 -2.81
C LYS A 94 24.30 -14.18 -2.81
N TYR A 95 22.99 -13.98 -2.77
CA TYR A 95 22.02 -15.06 -2.71
C TYR A 95 21.31 -15.33 -4.04
N ASN A 96 21.68 -14.60 -5.11
CA ASN A 96 21.05 -14.68 -6.43
C ASN A 96 19.51 -14.58 -6.36
N LEU A 97 19.02 -13.57 -5.65
CA LEU A 97 17.59 -13.40 -5.38
C LEU A 97 16.85 -12.79 -6.56
N ASN A 98 15.59 -13.17 -6.70
CA ASN A 98 14.64 -12.41 -7.51
C ASN A 98 14.24 -11.14 -6.75
N TYR A 99 13.94 -10.07 -7.48
CA TYR A 99 13.61 -8.80 -6.87
C TYR A 99 12.66 -7.96 -7.71
N ILE A 100 11.95 -7.06 -7.04
CA ILE A 100 11.31 -5.88 -7.63
C ILE A 100 11.79 -4.68 -6.82
N ILE A 101 12.26 -3.64 -7.51
CA ILE A 101 12.67 -2.39 -6.92
C ILE A 101 11.90 -1.30 -7.63
N ASP A 102 11.00 -0.65 -6.90
CA ASP A 102 10.25 0.48 -7.39
C ASP A 102 11.03 1.77 -7.12
N ASP A 103 11.15 2.58 -8.17
CA ASP A 103 11.55 3.99 -8.09
C ASP A 103 10.28 4.86 -7.97
N ASP A 104 10.41 6.18 -8.09
CA ASP A 104 9.28 7.13 -8.12
C ASP A 104 8.24 6.81 -9.22
N TRP A 105 8.71 6.34 -10.38
CA TRP A 105 7.89 5.95 -11.52
C TRP A 105 8.39 4.68 -12.22
N ASN A 106 9.71 4.56 -12.42
CA ASN A 106 10.32 3.41 -13.07
C ASN A 106 10.53 2.25 -12.09
N TYR A 107 11.07 1.15 -12.58
CA TYR A 107 11.35 -0.01 -11.74
C TYR A 107 12.50 -0.85 -12.29
N ALA A 108 13.17 -1.59 -11.43
CA ALA A 108 14.05 -2.70 -11.81
C ALA A 108 13.43 -4.00 -11.30
N ALA A 109 13.48 -5.05 -12.09
CA ALA A 109 12.93 -6.33 -11.66
C ALA A 109 13.65 -7.51 -12.30
N GLU A 110 13.94 -8.51 -11.48
CA GLU A 110 14.38 -9.82 -11.92
C GLU A 110 13.40 -10.84 -11.37
N VAL A 111 12.33 -11.10 -12.13
CA VAL A 111 11.23 -11.99 -11.74
C VAL A 111 10.76 -12.78 -12.95
N ALA A 112 10.55 -14.08 -12.77
CA ALA A 112 10.01 -14.93 -13.83
C ALA A 112 8.60 -14.46 -14.24
N THR A 113 8.30 -14.48 -15.54
CA THR A 113 6.98 -14.10 -16.08
C THR A 113 5.84 -15.00 -15.59
N THR A 114 6.18 -16.17 -15.06
CA THR A 114 5.24 -17.12 -14.45
C THR A 114 4.88 -16.77 -13.00
N HIS A 115 5.64 -15.89 -12.35
CA HIS A 115 5.35 -15.46 -10.99
C HIS A 115 4.10 -14.55 -10.97
N THR A 116 3.21 -14.75 -10.01
CA THR A 116 1.92 -14.03 -9.92
C THR A 116 2.09 -12.51 -9.84
N ILE A 117 3.11 -12.05 -9.10
CA ILE A 117 3.44 -10.63 -8.96
C ILE A 117 3.77 -9.96 -10.31
N TYR A 118 4.30 -10.70 -11.29
CA TYR A 118 4.70 -10.15 -12.58
C TYR A 118 3.51 -9.54 -13.33
N GLN A 119 2.32 -10.14 -13.19
CA GLN A 119 1.09 -9.63 -13.82
C GLN A 119 0.61 -8.31 -13.21
N ARG A 120 1.10 -7.95 -12.02
CA ARG A 120 0.76 -6.72 -11.31
C ARG A 120 1.82 -5.64 -11.45
N LEU A 121 3.01 -6.00 -11.94
CA LEU A 121 4.13 -5.10 -12.16
C LEU A 121 3.97 -4.39 -13.51
N ASP A 122 3.69 -3.10 -13.47
CA ASP A 122 3.47 -2.25 -14.64
C ASP A 122 2.55 -2.85 -15.71
N PRO A 123 1.30 -3.24 -15.36
CA PRO A 123 0.42 -3.99 -16.26
C PRO A 123 0.02 -3.19 -17.51
N HIS A 124 0.08 -1.85 -17.43
CA HIS A 124 -0.23 -0.94 -18.52
C HIS A 124 1.02 -0.42 -19.25
N ARG A 125 2.23 -0.90 -18.89
CA ARG A 125 3.51 -0.50 -19.52
C ARG A 125 3.71 1.01 -19.53
N LEU A 126 3.40 1.65 -18.40
CA LEU A 126 3.48 3.08 -18.19
C LEU A 126 4.91 3.56 -17.89
N ALA A 127 5.80 2.63 -17.50
CA ALA A 127 7.15 2.96 -17.08
C ALA A 127 8.22 2.15 -17.82
N GLN A 128 9.47 2.48 -17.54
CA GLN A 128 10.62 1.77 -18.08
C GLN A 128 11.16 0.78 -17.05
N LYS A 129 11.44 -0.45 -17.52
CA LYS A 129 12.25 -1.41 -16.78
C LYS A 129 13.72 -1.01 -16.89
N LEU A 130 14.32 -0.62 -15.77
CA LEU A 130 15.71 -0.19 -15.65
C LEU A 130 16.61 -1.34 -15.20
N SER A 131 17.93 -1.13 -15.35
CA SER A 131 18.91 -1.89 -14.59
C SER A 131 18.81 -1.50 -13.11
N ILE A 132 19.12 -2.44 -12.21
CA ILE A 132 19.20 -2.17 -10.77
C ILE A 132 20.16 -1.03 -10.42
N ASN A 133 21.21 -0.82 -11.22
CA ASN A 133 22.19 0.25 -11.03
C ASN A 133 21.72 1.62 -11.51
N ASP A 134 20.65 1.67 -12.31
CA ASP A 134 20.10 2.93 -12.84
C ASP A 134 18.99 3.49 -11.94
N ILE A 135 18.53 2.73 -10.94
CA ILE A 135 17.56 3.18 -9.94
C ILE A 135 18.16 4.31 -9.12
N GLN A 136 17.45 5.44 -9.03
CA GLN A 136 17.92 6.66 -8.37
C GLN A 136 17.22 6.87 -7.02
N SER A 137 15.91 6.65 -6.95
CA SER A 137 15.10 6.93 -5.75
C SER A 137 14.28 5.70 -5.33
N PRO A 138 14.94 4.61 -4.87
CA PRO A 138 14.24 3.38 -4.52
C PRO A 138 13.24 3.63 -3.38
N ILE A 139 11.95 3.57 -3.69
CA ILE A 139 10.86 3.81 -2.72
C ILE A 139 10.40 2.53 -2.02
N LYS A 140 10.60 1.38 -2.69
CA LYS A 140 10.24 0.05 -2.19
C LYS A 140 11.11 -1.00 -2.87
N THR A 141 11.52 -2.02 -2.13
CA THR A 141 12.11 -3.24 -2.67
C THR A 141 11.34 -4.45 -2.16
N ILE A 142 11.15 -5.45 -3.02
CA ILE A 142 10.61 -6.76 -2.67
C ILE A 142 11.68 -7.77 -3.04
N LEU A 143 12.22 -8.47 -2.04
CA LEU A 143 13.06 -9.63 -2.25
C LEU A 143 12.18 -10.87 -2.34
N LEU A 144 12.37 -11.67 -3.38
CA LEU A 144 11.53 -12.79 -3.75
C LEU A 144 12.32 -14.10 -3.80
N ASN A 145 11.62 -15.22 -3.68
CA ASN A 145 12.18 -16.57 -3.80
C ASN A 145 13.36 -16.83 -2.84
N ILE A 146 13.29 -16.26 -1.63
CA ILE A 146 14.30 -16.49 -0.61
C ILE A 146 14.16 -17.95 -0.15
N SER A 147 15.25 -18.71 -0.08
CA SER A 147 15.14 -20.08 0.44
C SER A 147 14.75 -20.06 1.92
N GLN A 148 14.00 -21.09 2.36
CA GLN A 148 13.61 -21.26 3.76
C GLN A 148 14.82 -21.17 4.71
N ASP A 149 15.95 -21.77 4.32
CA ASP A 149 17.18 -21.81 5.11
C ASP A 149 17.84 -20.44 5.25
N ASN A 150 17.74 -19.59 4.21
CA ASN A 150 18.38 -18.28 4.20
C ASN A 150 17.48 -17.15 4.75
N PHE A 151 16.16 -17.37 4.82
CA PHE A 151 15.20 -16.30 5.14
C PHE A 151 15.51 -15.60 6.46
N LYS A 152 15.72 -16.37 7.53
CA LYS A 152 15.99 -15.82 8.86
C LYS A 152 17.31 -15.05 8.90
N ASP A 153 18.34 -15.57 8.23
CA ASP A 153 19.66 -14.96 8.22
C ASP A 153 19.68 -13.66 7.42
N ILE A 154 19.04 -13.64 6.24
CA ILE A 154 18.88 -12.43 5.42
C ILE A 154 18.07 -11.38 6.19
N ALA A 155 16.92 -11.75 6.75
CA ALA A 155 16.08 -10.82 7.51
C ALA A 155 16.83 -10.23 8.71
N THR A 156 17.57 -11.06 9.46
CA THR A 156 18.38 -10.62 10.61
C THR A 156 19.51 -9.71 10.17
N TYR A 157 20.19 -10.03 9.08
CA TYR A 157 21.29 -9.24 8.54
C TYR A 157 20.81 -7.87 8.05
N LEU A 158 19.70 -7.80 7.30
CA LEU A 158 19.09 -6.54 6.87
C LEU A 158 18.64 -5.71 8.08
N ALA A 159 17.99 -6.33 9.08
CA ALA A 159 17.55 -5.61 10.28
C ALA A 159 18.71 -5.06 11.13
N THR A 160 19.85 -5.76 11.13
CA THR A 160 21.02 -5.38 11.91
C THR A 160 21.85 -4.28 11.23
N ASN A 161 22.01 -4.38 9.90
CA ASN A 161 22.92 -3.53 9.15
C ASN A 161 22.21 -2.38 8.41
N GLY A 162 20.97 -2.60 7.95
CA GLY A 162 20.13 -1.60 7.29
C GLY A 162 19.40 -0.71 8.29
N LYS A 163 20.12 0.21 8.93
CA LYS A 163 19.62 0.96 10.10
C LYS A 163 18.43 1.87 9.79
N GLN A 164 18.24 2.24 8.51
CA GLN A 164 17.14 3.06 8.01
C GLN A 164 16.17 2.25 7.12
N LEU A 165 16.11 0.93 7.31
CA LEU A 165 15.10 0.07 6.69
C LEU A 165 13.94 -0.25 7.62
N GLU A 166 12.75 -0.37 7.03
CA GLU A 166 11.60 -1.08 7.60
C GLU A 166 11.43 -2.38 6.80
N LEU A 167 11.25 -3.51 7.49
CA LEU A 167 11.11 -4.83 6.88
C LEU A 167 9.73 -5.42 7.20
N ILE A 168 9.00 -5.84 6.17
CA ILE A 168 7.79 -6.65 6.33
C ILE A 168 8.11 -8.06 5.83
N ASN A 169 8.17 -8.99 6.78
CA ASN A 169 8.57 -10.38 6.53
C ASN A 169 7.34 -11.24 6.21
N HIS A 170 7.22 -11.66 4.95
CA HIS A 170 6.18 -12.59 4.51
C HIS A 170 6.73 -14.02 4.54
N SER A 171 6.97 -14.55 5.73
CA SER A 171 7.67 -15.85 5.91
C SER A 171 6.97 -17.03 5.23
N ASN A 172 5.64 -16.98 5.09
CA ASN A 172 4.87 -18.01 4.40
C ASN A 172 5.06 -17.98 2.89
N GLU A 173 5.34 -16.79 2.34
CA GLU A 173 5.58 -16.57 0.91
C GLU A 173 7.07 -16.51 0.56
N LEU A 174 7.94 -16.56 1.58
CA LEU A 174 9.39 -16.44 1.46
C LEU A 174 9.85 -15.15 0.76
N ASN A 175 9.14 -14.07 1.06
CA ASN A 175 9.39 -12.73 0.52
C ASN A 175 9.67 -11.73 1.65
N ILE A 176 10.46 -10.70 1.37
CA ILE A 176 10.69 -9.57 2.27
C ILE A 176 10.40 -8.28 1.52
N ASP A 177 9.41 -7.53 2.00
CA ASP A 177 9.12 -6.17 1.57
C ASP A 177 10.00 -5.20 2.39
N ILE A 178 10.63 -4.26 1.70
CA ILE A 178 11.60 -3.33 2.26
C ILE A 178 11.22 -1.91 1.85
N THR A 179 11.13 -1.01 2.82
CA THR A 179 10.98 0.44 2.59
C THR A 179 11.96 1.21 3.47
N ALA A 180 12.02 2.53 3.27
CA ALA A 180 12.66 3.41 4.24
C ALA A 180 11.96 3.30 5.61
N LYS A 181 12.73 3.50 6.69
CA LYS A 181 12.28 3.40 8.07
C LYS A 181 11.17 4.39 8.38
N SER A 182 10.26 3.98 9.27
CA SER A 182 9.14 4.82 9.76
C SER A 182 8.11 5.21 8.70
N ILE A 183 8.18 4.64 7.50
CA ILE A 183 7.19 4.87 6.44
C ILE A 183 6.03 3.89 6.60
N ASN A 184 4.83 4.43 6.55
CA ASN A 184 3.57 3.70 6.54
C ASN A 184 2.46 4.62 6.01
N LYS A 185 1.28 4.07 5.73
CA LYS A 185 0.14 4.84 5.22
C LYS A 185 -0.22 6.02 6.15
N TYR A 186 -0.17 5.83 7.47
CA TYR A 186 -0.46 6.91 8.43
C TYR A 186 0.55 8.06 8.37
N PHE A 187 1.84 7.77 8.18
CA PHE A 187 2.86 8.80 7.97
C PHE A 187 2.50 9.71 6.77
N ALA A 188 2.13 9.12 5.63
CA ALA A 188 1.71 9.89 4.45
C ALA A 188 0.40 10.67 4.71
N ILE A 189 -0.56 10.09 5.44
CA ILE A 189 -1.80 10.77 5.82
C ILE A 189 -1.51 12.02 6.66
N ALA A 190 -0.63 11.91 7.66
CA ALA A 190 -0.22 13.05 8.48
C ALA A 190 0.56 14.11 7.68
N HIS A 191 1.31 13.70 6.65
CA HIS A 191 1.95 14.64 5.72
C HIS A 191 0.90 15.44 4.92
N ILE A 192 -0.11 14.77 4.38
CA ILE A 192 -1.14 15.36 3.52
C ILE A 192 -2.13 16.24 4.32
N LEU A 193 -2.55 15.77 5.50
CA LEU A 193 -3.65 16.36 6.27
C LEU A 193 -3.18 17.20 7.47
N GLY A 194 -1.88 17.18 7.79
CA GLY A 194 -1.31 17.83 8.96
C GLY A 194 -1.27 16.94 10.21
N THR A 195 -0.81 17.50 11.31
CA THR A 195 -0.66 16.78 12.58
C THR A 195 -2.02 16.44 13.20
N ASN A 196 -2.15 15.22 13.74
CA ASN A 196 -3.39 14.68 14.32
C ASN A 196 -4.62 14.78 13.39
N PRO A 197 -4.53 14.20 12.19
CA PRO A 197 -5.59 14.36 11.19
C PRO A 197 -6.88 13.66 11.63
N ILE A 198 -8.03 14.27 11.30
CA ILE A 198 -9.35 13.65 11.50
C ILE A 198 -9.82 13.05 10.18
N TYR A 199 -10.04 11.74 10.19
CA TYR A 199 -10.45 10.98 9.01
C TYR A 199 -11.20 9.69 9.38
N ILE A 200 -11.86 9.12 8.39
CA ILE A 200 -12.45 7.78 8.42
C ILE A 200 -11.57 6.85 7.59
N ALA A 201 -11.33 5.62 8.05
CA ALA A 201 -10.45 4.68 7.36
C ALA A 201 -11.10 3.32 7.08
N PHE A 202 -10.73 2.74 5.94
CA PHE A 202 -11.04 1.36 5.54
C PHE A 202 -9.75 0.62 5.22
N GLY A 203 -9.60 -0.60 5.73
CA GLY A 203 -8.40 -1.42 5.51
C GLY A 203 -8.60 -2.87 5.93
N ASN A 204 -7.73 -3.77 5.49
CA ASN A 204 -7.89 -5.22 5.66
C ASN A 204 -6.61 -5.92 6.17
N ASP A 205 -5.45 -5.29 6.09
CA ASP A 205 -4.16 -5.95 6.28
C ASP A 205 -3.25 -5.23 7.30
N HIS A 206 -2.11 -5.84 7.62
CA HIS A 206 -1.17 -5.37 8.63
C HIS A 206 -0.64 -3.95 8.36
N ASN A 207 -0.39 -3.63 7.09
CA ASN A 207 0.06 -2.29 6.68
C ASN A 207 -1.02 -1.19 6.88
N ASP A 208 -2.28 -1.56 7.13
CA ASP A 208 -3.37 -0.63 7.43
C ASP A 208 -3.53 -0.33 8.92
N ILE A 209 -2.98 -1.16 9.81
CA ILE A 209 -3.25 -1.09 11.26
C ILE A 209 -2.99 0.31 11.82
N LYS A 210 -1.84 0.94 11.48
CA LYS A 210 -1.53 2.30 11.95
C LYS A 210 -2.52 3.33 11.42
N MET A 211 -2.94 3.20 10.15
CA MET A 211 -3.97 4.07 9.55
C MET A 211 -5.32 3.88 10.24
N LEU A 212 -5.72 2.64 10.54
CA LEU A 212 -6.99 2.34 11.20
C LEU A 212 -7.00 2.83 12.65
N ASN A 213 -5.94 2.60 13.42
CA ASN A 213 -5.84 2.97 14.83
C ASN A 213 -5.93 4.48 15.10
N HIS A 214 -5.50 5.31 14.13
CA HIS A 214 -5.54 6.77 14.26
C HIS A 214 -6.78 7.41 13.62
N ALA A 215 -7.66 6.62 12.99
CA ALA A 215 -8.88 7.13 12.40
C ALA A 215 -9.93 7.47 13.48
N GLN A 216 -10.76 8.48 13.23
CA GLN A 216 -11.92 8.79 14.08
C GLN A 216 -12.95 7.66 14.02
N ALA A 217 -13.08 7.02 12.86
CA ALA A 217 -13.86 5.80 12.67
C ALA A 217 -13.10 4.88 11.71
N ALA A 218 -12.93 3.62 12.10
CA ALA A 218 -12.23 2.62 11.31
C ALA A 218 -13.17 1.49 10.92
N TYR A 219 -13.02 1.00 9.69
CA TYR A 219 -13.74 -0.14 9.14
C TYR A 219 -12.71 -1.19 8.74
N PHE A 220 -12.68 -2.29 9.49
CA PHE A 220 -11.78 -3.40 9.21
C PHE A 220 -12.47 -4.42 8.31
N ILE A 221 -11.96 -4.57 7.08
CA ILE A 221 -12.50 -5.49 6.09
C ILE A 221 -11.88 -6.87 6.33
N ASN A 222 -12.67 -7.81 6.84
CA ASN A 222 -12.18 -9.11 7.28
C ASN A 222 -12.67 -10.23 6.35
N ASP A 223 -11.72 -11.02 5.83
CA ASP A 223 -11.97 -12.22 5.01
C ASP A 223 -12.04 -13.51 5.85
N GLY A 224 -11.95 -13.39 7.17
CA GLY A 224 -11.96 -14.49 8.13
C GLY A 224 -10.60 -15.13 8.37
N LYS A 225 -9.55 -14.73 7.65
CA LYS A 225 -8.17 -15.22 7.86
C LYS A 225 -7.39 -14.31 8.80
N THR A 226 -7.73 -13.03 8.82
CA THR A 226 -7.04 -12.06 9.67
C THR A 226 -7.70 -11.98 11.04
N SER A 227 -6.95 -12.38 12.08
CA SER A 227 -7.41 -12.27 13.46
C SER A 227 -7.51 -10.80 13.86
N ALA A 228 -8.65 -10.39 14.45
CA ALA A 228 -8.85 -9.06 15.01
C ALA A 228 -7.90 -8.74 16.20
N SER A 229 -7.11 -9.72 16.66
CA SER A 229 -6.05 -9.54 17.66
C SER A 229 -4.85 -8.72 17.18
N LEU A 230 -4.87 -8.21 15.94
CA LEU A 230 -3.83 -7.34 15.37
C LEU A 230 -3.91 -5.89 15.87
N PHE A 231 -5.00 -5.51 16.54
CA PHE A 231 -5.23 -4.13 16.96
C PHE A 231 -4.95 -3.97 18.46
N GLU A 232 -4.15 -2.96 18.81
CA GLU A 232 -3.81 -2.63 20.21
C GLU A 232 -5.02 -2.18 21.04
N ASN A 233 -6.11 -1.78 20.38
CA ASN A 233 -7.37 -1.37 21.01
C ASN A 233 -8.56 -2.09 20.33
N GLU A 234 -9.15 -3.09 20.98
CA GLU A 234 -10.27 -3.88 20.45
C GLU A 234 -11.58 -3.08 20.24
N ASN A 235 -11.65 -1.82 20.69
CA ASN A 235 -12.91 -1.08 20.84
C ASN A 235 -13.23 0.01 19.78
N SER A 236 -12.42 0.22 18.72
CA SER A 236 -12.62 1.39 17.84
C SER A 236 -12.86 1.12 16.35
N PHE A 237 -13.00 -0.15 15.93
CA PHE A 237 -13.26 -0.47 14.52
C PHE A 237 -14.54 -1.30 14.32
N THR A 238 -15.24 -0.98 13.23
CA THR A 238 -16.38 -1.76 12.74
C THR A 238 -15.85 -2.87 11.85
N ILE A 239 -16.13 -4.13 12.19
CA ILE A 239 -15.79 -5.26 11.32
C ILE A 239 -16.80 -5.32 10.17
N VAL A 240 -16.29 -5.38 8.96
CA VAL A 240 -17.06 -5.49 7.72
C VAL A 240 -16.57 -6.73 6.98
N GLU A 241 -17.49 -7.57 6.52
CA GLU A 241 -17.12 -8.75 5.74
C GLU A 241 -16.46 -8.35 4.41
N ALA A 242 -15.41 -9.06 4.01
CA ALA A 242 -14.66 -8.83 2.77
C ALA A 242 -15.44 -9.18 1.50
N ASN A 243 -16.50 -8.44 1.23
CA ASN A 243 -17.24 -8.50 -0.02
C ASN A 243 -17.88 -7.16 -0.37
N VAL A 244 -18.23 -7.02 -1.66
CA VAL A 244 -18.79 -5.79 -2.21
C VAL A 244 -20.07 -5.34 -1.48
N ASN A 245 -20.94 -6.27 -1.10
CA ASN A 245 -22.23 -5.92 -0.49
C ASN A 245 -22.03 -5.31 0.89
N SER A 246 -21.15 -5.89 1.71
CA SER A 246 -20.87 -5.44 3.07
C SER A 246 -20.14 -4.10 3.08
N VAL A 247 -19.15 -3.91 2.21
CA VAL A 247 -18.48 -2.61 2.02
C VAL A 247 -19.46 -1.55 1.51
N SER A 248 -20.31 -1.90 0.55
CA SER A 248 -21.34 -0.99 0.03
C SER A 248 -22.30 -0.54 1.14
N LYS A 249 -22.74 -1.44 2.02
CA LYS A 249 -23.57 -1.09 3.18
C LYS A 249 -22.87 -0.14 4.15
N ALA A 250 -21.57 -0.36 4.42
CA ALA A 250 -20.79 0.53 5.27
C ALA A 250 -20.71 1.95 4.68
N LEU A 251 -20.49 2.05 3.36
CA LEU A 251 -20.50 3.33 2.65
C LEU A 251 -21.90 3.98 2.63
N ASP A 252 -22.98 3.19 2.50
CA ASP A 252 -24.36 3.70 2.55
C ASP A 252 -24.70 4.32 3.92
N VAL A 253 -24.16 3.76 5.01
CA VAL A 253 -24.25 4.35 6.35
C VAL A 253 -23.56 5.71 6.40
N LEU A 254 -22.36 5.84 5.81
CA LEU A 254 -21.67 7.11 5.73
C LEU A 254 -22.44 8.14 4.90
N ILE A 255 -22.94 7.77 3.72
CA ILE A 255 -23.75 8.64 2.88
C ILE A 255 -24.97 9.14 3.65
N SER A 256 -25.69 8.24 4.33
CA SER A 256 -26.88 8.60 5.10
C SER A 256 -26.55 9.55 6.25
N ARG A 257 -25.41 9.34 6.92
CA ARG A 257 -24.96 10.19 8.03
C ARG A 257 -24.66 11.64 7.60
N TYR A 258 -24.17 11.83 6.37
CA TYR A 258 -23.75 13.14 5.87
C TYR A 258 -24.73 13.79 4.88
N LYS A 259 -25.87 13.13 4.60
CA LYS A 259 -26.88 13.66 3.67
C LYS A 259 -27.58 14.93 4.19
N ASP A 260 -27.61 15.10 5.50
CA ASP A 260 -28.28 16.21 6.20
C ASP A 260 -27.29 17.18 6.88
N SER A 261 -25.98 17.08 6.59
CA SER A 261 -24.92 17.90 7.21
C SER A 261 -24.44 19.04 6.33
#